data_AF-A0A9E0CJP0-F1
#
_entry.id   AF-A0A9E0CJP0-F1
#
_cell.length_a   1.000
_cell.length_b   1.000
_cell.length_c   1.000
_cell.angle_alpha   90.00
_cell.angle_beta   90.00
_cell.angle_gamma   90.00
#
_symmetry.space_group_name_H-M   'P 1'
#
loop_
_entity.id
_entity.type
_entity.pdbx_description
1 polymer ?
#
loop_
_entity_poly.entity_id
_entity_poly.type
_entity_poly.pdbx_seq_one_letter_code
_entity_poly.pdbx_strand_id
1 'polypeptide(L)'
;MAAKELMTCLLLAAQTYNVPPVLLAGIYKAEGGRVGQEVANTNGTHDLGPMQINTLWVPVVAKKWGVSNTKARKELRDNACTNVSVAAWILRNHLSETQSLGRALSYYHSRTSYYGERYQDRVVGILRGHGLLKSER
;
A
#
# COMPACT_ATOMS: atom_id res chain seq x y z
N MET A 1 18.04 5.14 -0.56
CA MET A 1 16.99 5.81 0.24
C MET A 1 17.30 5.59 1.70
N ALA A 2 17.55 6.66 2.44
CA ALA A 2 17.67 6.59 3.88
C ALA A 2 16.27 6.31 4.48
N ALA A 3 16.18 5.51 5.55
CA ALA A 3 14.90 5.19 6.19
C ALA A 3 14.07 6.43 6.59
N LYS A 4 14.76 7.56 6.83
CA LYS A 4 14.17 8.87 7.15
C LYS A 4 13.34 9.46 6.00
N GLU A 5 13.79 9.29 4.75
CA GLU A 5 13.12 9.82 3.57
C GLU A 5 11.80 9.10 3.32
N LEU A 6 11.80 7.77 3.48
CA LEU A 6 10.60 6.96 3.34
C LEU A 6 9.54 7.31 4.37
N MET A 7 9.95 7.51 5.64
CA MET A 7 9.01 7.88 6.70
C MET A 7 8.39 9.26 6.45
N THR A 8 9.16 10.20 5.92
CA THR A 8 8.63 11.52 5.50
C THR A 8 7.57 11.36 4.42
N CYS A 9 7.86 10.56 3.40
CA CYS A 9 6.90 10.31 2.31
C CYS A 9 5.64 9.58 2.80
N LEU A 10 5.77 8.69 3.78
CA LEU A 10 4.62 8.01 4.40
C LEU A 10 3.72 9.00 5.14
N LEU A 11 4.29 9.89 5.96
CA LEU A 11 3.52 10.90 6.69
C LEU A 11 2.84 11.89 5.74
N LEU A 12 3.56 12.36 4.70
CA LEU A 12 3.00 13.25 3.69
C LEU A 12 1.89 12.59 2.86
N ALA A 13 2.06 11.32 2.48
CA ALA A 13 1.04 10.56 1.75
C ALA A 13 -0.20 10.35 2.62
N ALA A 14 -0.01 9.97 3.88
CA ALA A 14 -1.10 9.78 4.84
C ALA A 14 -1.93 11.07 5.03
N GLN A 15 -1.25 12.21 5.16
CA GLN A 15 -1.90 13.52 5.24
C GLN A 15 -2.63 13.87 3.94
N THR A 16 -1.94 13.78 2.78
CA THR A 16 -2.48 14.14 1.47
C THR A 16 -3.77 13.38 1.14
N TYR A 17 -3.80 12.08 1.43
CA TYR A 17 -4.95 11.22 1.12
C TYR A 17 -5.89 11.01 2.30
N ASN A 18 -5.66 11.69 3.42
CA ASN A 18 -6.47 11.58 4.64
C ASN A 18 -6.74 10.12 5.04
N VAL A 19 -5.65 9.36 5.22
CA VAL A 19 -5.65 7.98 5.72
C VAL A 19 -4.82 7.90 7.01
N PRO A 20 -5.13 7.01 7.96
CA PRO A 20 -4.36 6.90 9.20
C PRO A 20 -2.89 6.55 8.92
N PRO A 21 -1.91 7.35 9.39
CA PRO A 21 -0.49 7.09 9.12
C PRO A 21 -0.02 5.76 9.72
N VAL A 22 -0.58 5.38 10.87
CA VAL A 22 -0.34 4.09 11.52
C VAL A 22 -0.74 2.92 10.61
N LEU A 23 -1.89 3.01 9.96
CA LEU A 23 -2.37 1.94 9.07
C LEU A 23 -1.47 1.81 7.84
N LEU A 24 -1.08 2.94 7.24
CA LEU A 24 -0.16 2.97 6.10
C LEU A 24 1.24 2.42 6.46
N ALA A 25 1.74 2.71 7.67
CA ALA A 25 2.97 2.11 8.20
C ALA A 25 2.84 0.60 8.46
N GLY A 26 1.66 0.15 8.91
CA GLY A 26 1.33 -1.26 9.06
C GLY A 26 1.38 -2.00 7.73
N ILE A 27 0.79 -1.43 6.68
CA ILE A 27 0.86 -1.95 5.29
C ILE A 27 2.32 -2.04 4.85
N TYR A 28 3.09 -0.95 4.97
CA TYR A 28 4.51 -0.95 4.58
C TYR A 28 5.31 -2.09 5.25
N LYS A 29 5.07 -2.33 6.54
CA LYS A 29 5.72 -3.42 7.28
C LYS A 29 5.21 -4.81 6.88
N ALA A 30 3.94 -4.95 6.56
CA ALA A 30 3.35 -6.21 6.11
C ALA A 30 3.86 -6.61 4.72
N GLU A 31 3.96 -5.64 3.82
CA GLU A 31 4.48 -5.86 2.46
C GLU A 31 5.96 -6.18 2.46
N GLY A 32 6.76 -5.42 3.23
CA GLY A 32 8.20 -5.66 3.35
C GLY A 32 8.98 -5.50 2.03
N GLY A 33 8.38 -4.82 1.06
CA GLY A 33 8.96 -4.59 -0.25
C GLY A 33 10.15 -3.62 -0.21
N ARG A 34 10.92 -3.59 -1.29
CA ARG A 34 12.09 -2.71 -1.45
C ARG A 34 11.99 -1.90 -2.73
N VAL A 35 12.69 -0.77 -2.76
CA VAL A 35 12.83 0.03 -3.99
C VAL A 35 13.51 -0.82 -5.07
N GLY A 36 12.96 -0.78 -6.29
CA GLY A 36 13.42 -1.60 -7.42
C GLY A 36 12.86 -3.02 -7.44
N GLN A 37 12.16 -3.45 -6.38
CA GLN A 37 11.63 -4.81 -6.30
C GLN A 37 10.40 -4.98 -7.19
N GLU A 38 10.35 -6.13 -7.85
CA GLU A 38 9.23 -6.58 -8.65
C GLU A 38 9.04 -8.08 -8.38
N VAL A 39 7.92 -8.47 -7.78
CA VAL A 39 7.62 -9.86 -7.41
C VAL A 39 6.56 -10.40 -8.35
N ALA A 40 6.85 -11.50 -9.05
CA ALA A 40 5.90 -12.11 -9.97
C ALA A 40 4.82 -12.92 -9.22
N ASN A 41 3.57 -12.77 -9.65
CA ASN A 41 2.43 -13.54 -9.19
C ASN A 41 2.05 -14.64 -10.18
N THR A 42 1.38 -15.69 -9.70
CA THR A 42 0.97 -16.85 -10.51
C THR A 42 -0.03 -16.50 -11.62
N ASN A 43 -0.73 -15.37 -11.50
CA ASN A 43 -1.67 -14.85 -12.49
C ASN A 43 -1.04 -13.92 -13.53
N GLY A 44 0.30 -13.82 -13.58
CA GLY A 44 1.04 -12.98 -14.53
C GLY A 44 1.15 -11.49 -14.14
N THR A 45 0.50 -11.07 -13.07
CA THR A 45 0.71 -9.73 -12.49
C THR A 45 2.00 -9.69 -11.68
N HIS A 46 2.49 -8.50 -11.34
CA HIS A 46 3.65 -8.33 -10.47
C HIS A 46 3.35 -7.29 -9.39
N ASP A 47 4.01 -7.41 -8.23
CA ASP A 47 3.91 -6.45 -7.14
C ASP A 47 5.17 -5.59 -7.07
N LEU A 48 4.98 -4.26 -7.06
CA LEU A 48 6.02 -3.28 -7.32
C LEU A 48 6.40 -2.51 -6.06
N GLY A 49 7.70 -2.41 -5.83
CA GLY A 49 8.29 -1.46 -4.89
C GLY A 49 7.96 -1.72 -3.41
N PRO A 50 8.20 -0.72 -2.53
CA PRO A 50 8.06 -0.85 -1.08
C PRO A 50 6.69 -1.29 -0.57
N MET A 51 5.62 -0.80 -1.18
CA MET A 51 4.23 -1.09 -0.81
C MET A 51 3.60 -2.19 -1.66
N GLN A 52 4.42 -2.89 -2.47
CA GLN A 52 4.00 -4.04 -3.29
C GLN A 52 2.74 -3.73 -4.12
N ILE A 53 2.74 -2.60 -4.81
CA ILE A 53 1.59 -2.19 -5.64
C ILE A 53 1.49 -3.11 -6.85
N ASN A 54 0.36 -3.80 -6.96
CA ASN A 54 0.14 -4.71 -8.07
C ASN A 54 0.06 -3.97 -9.43
N THR A 55 0.60 -4.60 -10.47
CA THR A 55 0.62 -4.07 -11.84
C THR A 55 -0.76 -3.78 -12.44
N LEU A 56 -1.85 -4.30 -11.88
CA LEU A 56 -3.21 -3.92 -12.26
C LEU A 56 -3.49 -2.43 -12.07
N TRP A 57 -2.76 -1.75 -11.18
CA TRP A 57 -2.86 -0.30 -11.00
C TRP A 57 -2.07 0.51 -12.02
N VAL A 58 -1.13 -0.09 -12.75
CA VAL A 58 -0.26 0.62 -13.70
C VAL A 58 -1.06 1.39 -14.76
N PRO A 59 -2.06 0.80 -15.46
CA PRO A 59 -2.84 1.54 -16.45
C PRO A 59 -3.65 2.69 -15.84
N VAL A 60 -4.17 2.51 -14.62
CA VAL A 60 -4.96 3.54 -13.92
C VAL A 60 -4.06 4.72 -13.55
N VAL A 61 -2.88 4.43 -13.01
CA VAL A 61 -1.87 5.42 -12.63
C VAL A 61 -1.32 6.15 -13.86
N ALA A 62 -0.97 5.40 -14.92
CA ALA A 62 -0.48 5.96 -16.18
C ALA A 62 -1.48 6.94 -16.80
N LYS A 63 -2.76 6.55 -16.85
CA LYS A 63 -3.86 7.42 -17.31
C LYS A 63 -3.99 8.67 -16.44
N LYS A 64 -3.94 8.52 -15.11
CA LYS A 64 -4.06 9.64 -14.16
C LYS A 64 -2.91 10.66 -14.30
N TRP A 65 -1.71 10.20 -14.61
CA TRP A 65 -0.52 11.05 -14.75
C TRP A 65 -0.26 11.52 -16.19
N GLY A 66 -0.99 11.02 -17.18
CA GLY A 66 -0.73 11.33 -18.59
C GLY A 66 0.61 10.79 -19.09
N VAL A 67 1.04 9.61 -18.61
CA VAL A 67 2.31 8.97 -18.98
C VAL A 67 2.10 7.57 -19.55
N SER A 68 3.15 6.98 -20.12
CA SER A 68 3.11 5.59 -20.58
C SER A 68 3.07 4.59 -19.41
N ASN A 69 2.50 3.40 -19.65
CA ASN A 69 2.50 2.29 -18.69
C ASN A 69 3.93 1.94 -18.21
N THR A 70 4.91 1.96 -19.12
CA THR A 70 6.32 1.70 -18.80
C THR A 70 6.86 2.74 -17.82
N LYS A 71 6.55 4.03 -18.02
CA LYS A 71 6.96 5.09 -17.11
C LYS A 71 6.28 4.96 -15.75
N ALA A 72 4.97 4.74 -15.72
CA ALA A 72 4.22 4.53 -14.48
C ALA A 72 4.75 3.31 -13.69
N ARG A 73 4.97 2.16 -14.35
CA ARG A 73 5.55 0.96 -13.73
C ARG A 73 6.92 1.27 -13.13
N LYS A 74 7.79 1.95 -13.87
CA LYS A 74 9.13 2.32 -13.40
C LYS A 74 9.05 3.22 -12.17
N GLU A 75 8.21 4.25 -12.18
CA GLU A 75 8.02 5.13 -11.01
C GLU A 75 7.47 4.36 -9.80
N LEU A 76 6.48 3.49 -10.00
CA LEU A 76 5.94 2.67 -8.92
C LEU A 76 6.98 1.69 -8.35
N ARG A 77 7.90 1.19 -9.18
CA ARG A 77 8.94 0.25 -8.74
C ARG A 77 10.12 0.96 -8.07
N ASP A 78 10.61 2.03 -8.69
CA ASP A 78 11.93 2.61 -8.40
C ASP A 78 11.86 3.89 -7.54
N ASN A 79 10.70 4.52 -7.40
CA ASN A 79 10.53 5.72 -6.58
C ASN A 79 9.68 5.42 -5.34
N ALA A 80 10.34 5.35 -4.18
CA ALA A 80 9.70 4.97 -2.93
C ALA A 80 8.56 5.93 -2.53
N CYS A 81 8.74 7.23 -2.71
CA CYS A 81 7.76 8.23 -2.32
C CYS A 81 6.54 8.21 -3.25
N THR A 82 6.78 8.03 -4.55
CA THR A 82 5.70 7.79 -5.51
C THR A 82 4.92 6.52 -5.19
N ASN A 83 5.60 5.43 -4.90
CA ASN A 83 4.98 4.17 -4.51
C ASN A 83 4.12 4.33 -3.25
N VAL A 84 4.66 4.93 -2.18
CA VAL A 84 3.90 5.18 -0.94
C VAL A 84 2.71 6.12 -1.15
N SER A 85 2.88 7.16 -1.96
CA SER A 85 1.80 8.08 -2.33
C SER A 85 0.66 7.36 -3.04
N VAL A 86 0.97 6.51 -4.02
CA VAL A 86 -0.03 5.70 -4.74
C VAL A 86 -0.69 4.67 -3.82
N ALA A 87 0.05 4.05 -2.90
CA ALA A 87 -0.51 3.13 -1.92
C ALA A 87 -1.54 3.83 -1.00
N ALA A 88 -1.22 5.03 -0.52
CA ALA A 88 -2.16 5.84 0.27
C ALA A 88 -3.41 6.25 -0.53
N TRP A 89 -3.24 6.58 -1.82
CA TRP A 89 -4.36 6.85 -2.72
C TRP A 89 -5.27 5.62 -2.92
N ILE A 90 -4.68 4.45 -3.16
CA ILE A 90 -5.42 3.17 -3.28
C ILE A 90 -6.20 2.88 -2.00
N LEU A 91 -5.53 2.96 -0.85
CA LEU A 91 -6.17 2.77 0.46
C LEU A 91 -7.32 3.75 0.66
N ARG A 92 -7.15 5.02 0.28
CA ARG A 92 -8.21 6.02 0.39
C ARG A 92 -9.42 5.71 -0.50
N ASN A 93 -9.20 5.21 -1.71
CA ASN A 93 -10.29 4.78 -2.58
C ASN A 93 -11.09 3.64 -1.94
N HIS A 94 -10.42 2.62 -1.39
CA HIS A 94 -11.08 1.52 -0.69
C HIS A 94 -11.76 1.97 0.61
N LEU A 95 -11.19 2.92 1.34
CA LEU A 95 -11.85 3.49 2.52
C LEU A 95 -13.13 4.23 2.14
N SER A 96 -13.11 4.95 1.02
CA SER A 96 -14.28 5.68 0.53
C SER A 96 -15.37 4.71 0.05
N GLU A 97 -14.97 3.58 -0.55
CA GLU A 97 -15.88 2.50 -0.98
C GLU A 97 -16.50 1.77 0.21
N THR A 98 -15.70 1.40 1.21
CA THR A 98 -16.10 0.45 2.25
C THR A 98 -16.59 1.10 3.53
N GLN A 99 -16.23 2.38 3.76
CA GLN A 99 -16.50 3.14 4.98
C GLN A 99 -16.00 2.43 6.27
N SER A 100 -15.03 1.53 6.13
CA SER A 100 -14.47 0.74 7.22
C SER A 100 -12.96 0.56 7.01
N LEU A 101 -12.17 0.96 8.00
CA LEU A 101 -10.70 0.83 7.91
C LEU A 101 -10.27 -0.63 7.76
N GLY A 102 -10.90 -1.56 8.48
CA GLY A 102 -10.59 -2.99 8.37
C GLY A 102 -10.91 -3.53 6.98
N ARG A 103 -12.11 -3.24 6.45
CA ARG A 103 -12.49 -3.72 5.12
C ARG A 103 -11.67 -3.06 4.01
N ALA A 104 -11.33 -1.78 4.15
CA ALA A 104 -10.42 -1.10 3.23
C ALA A 104 -9.02 -1.74 3.22
N LEU A 105 -8.50 -2.11 4.40
CA LEU A 105 -7.23 -2.80 4.54
C LEU A 105 -7.27 -4.21 3.93
N SER A 106 -8.37 -4.94 4.12
CA SER A 106 -8.59 -6.22 3.45
C SER A 106 -8.54 -6.05 1.93
N TYR A 107 -9.30 -5.08 1.40
CA TYR A 107 -9.40 -4.82 -0.04
C TYR A 107 -8.12 -4.30 -0.69
N TYR A 108 -7.24 -3.64 0.09
CA TYR A 108 -5.92 -3.25 -0.37
C TYR A 108 -5.13 -4.45 -0.90
N HIS A 109 -5.24 -5.61 -0.22
CA HIS A 109 -4.58 -6.84 -0.64
C HIS A 109 -5.46 -7.72 -1.55
N SER A 110 -6.71 -7.99 -1.15
CA SER A 110 -7.63 -8.81 -1.94
C SER A 110 -9.09 -8.60 -1.54
N ARG A 111 -9.97 -8.61 -2.55
CA ARG A 111 -11.42 -8.59 -2.34
C ARG A 111 -12.00 -9.96 -1.98
N THR A 112 -11.24 -11.03 -2.14
CA THR A 112 -11.63 -12.36 -1.70
C THR A 112 -11.48 -12.45 -0.19
N SER A 113 -12.60 -12.65 0.54
CA SER A 113 -12.67 -12.61 2.01
C SER A 113 -11.49 -13.31 2.70
N TYR A 114 -11.21 -14.55 2.32
CA TYR A 114 -10.14 -15.36 2.93
C TYR A 114 -8.75 -14.71 2.84
N TYR A 115 -8.37 -14.17 1.69
CA TYR A 115 -7.05 -13.56 1.50
C TYR A 115 -7.00 -12.16 2.13
N GLY A 116 -8.06 -11.37 1.99
CA GLY A 116 -8.17 -10.03 2.56
C GLY A 116 -8.14 -10.04 4.08
N GLU A 117 -8.93 -10.90 4.72
CA GLU A 117 -9.00 -11.02 6.19
C GLU A 117 -7.67 -11.49 6.79
N ARG A 118 -7.02 -12.50 6.19
CA ARG A 118 -5.68 -12.93 6.62
C ARG A 118 -4.66 -11.81 6.53
N TYR A 119 -4.71 -11.01 5.47
CA TYR A 119 -3.84 -9.86 5.34
C TYR A 119 -4.15 -8.78 6.38
N GLN A 120 -5.44 -8.50 6.62
CA GLN A 120 -5.88 -7.59 7.66
C GLN A 120 -5.35 -8.01 9.03
N ASP A 121 -5.50 -9.28 9.39
CA ASP A 121 -5.01 -9.85 10.66
C ASP A 121 -3.50 -9.72 10.79
N ARG A 122 -2.75 -9.96 9.71
CA ARG A 122 -1.30 -9.77 9.68
C ARG A 122 -0.93 -8.32 10.00
N VAL A 123 -1.58 -7.35 9.36
CA VAL A 123 -1.31 -5.92 9.58
C VAL A 123 -1.70 -5.52 11.01
N VAL A 124 -2.87 -5.94 11.49
CA VAL A 124 -3.32 -5.68 12.87
C VAL A 124 -2.35 -6.30 13.89
N GLY A 125 -1.86 -7.52 13.64
CA GLY A 125 -0.86 -8.18 14.46
C GLY A 125 0.45 -7.38 14.54
N ILE A 126 0.94 -6.88 13.40
CA ILE A 126 2.10 -5.98 13.36
C ILE A 126 1.86 -4.73 14.21
N LEU A 127 0.70 -4.08 14.06
CA LEU A 127 0.39 -2.86 14.79
C LEU A 127 0.28 -3.10 16.30
N ARG A 128 -0.37 -4.19 16.73
CA ARG A 128 -0.43 -4.60 18.13
C ARG A 128 0.95 -4.90 18.71
N GLY A 129 1.80 -5.62 17.97
CA GLY A 129 3.17 -5.94 18.39
C GLY A 129 4.05 -4.70 18.60
N HIS A 130 3.72 -3.58 17.94
CA HIS A 130 4.40 -2.30 18.11
C HIS A 130 3.66 -1.33 19.06
N GLY A 131 2.58 -1.77 19.74
CA GLY A 131 1.80 -0.95 20.67
C GLY A 131 0.96 0.16 20.00
N LEU A 132 0.76 0.08 18.68
CA LEU A 132 0.04 1.10 17.89
C LEU A 132 -1.47 0.86 17.82
N LEU A 133 -1.94 -0.30 18.26
CA LEU A 133 -3.35 -0.60 18.51
C LEU A 133 -3.50 -1.15 19.92
N LYS A 134 -4.43 -0.61 20.70
CA LYS A 134 -4.80 -1.18 21.99
C LYS A 134 -5.51 -2.52 21.76
N SER A 135 -5.20 -3.52 22.58
CA SER A 135 -6.12 -4.66 22.73
C SER A 135 -7.37 -4.11 23.40
N GLU A 136 -8.52 -4.26 22.76
CA GLU A 136 -9.76 -4.27 23.54
C GLU A 136 -9.63 -5.44 24.52
N ARG A 137 -9.77 -5.13 25.81
CA ARG A 137 -9.94 -6.11 26.88
C ARG A 137 -11.41 -6.09 27.27
#